data_AF-Q6V8P7-F1
#
_entry.id   AF-Q6V8P7-F1
#
_cell.length_a   1.000
_cell.length_b   1.000
_cell.length_c   1.000
_cell.angle_alpha   90.00
_cell.angle_beta   90.00
_cell.angle_gamma   90.00
#
_symmetry.space_group_name_H-M   'P 1'
#
loop_
_entity.id
_entity.type
_entity.pdbx_description
1 polymer ?
#
loop_
_entity_poly.entity_id
_entity_poly.type
_entity_poly.pdbx_seq_one_letter_code
_entity_poly.pdbx_strand_id
1 'polypeptide(L)'
;MEFSGVLDDQSSKCLKWLDEQPRGSVLYVSFGSGGTLSYDQINELAIGLEMSEQRFLWVVRSPSDQAANTTYFTVHSQNDPLEFLPEGFLDRTQGRGLVVPNWAPQAHILSHESTGGFLTHCG
;
A
#
# COMPACT_ATOMS: atom_id res chain seq x y z
N MET A 1 -8.96 22.06 -6.79
CA MET A 1 -10.25 21.36 -6.63
C MET A 1 -10.22 19.93 -7.17
N GLU A 2 -9.21 19.54 -7.97
CA GLU A 2 -9.10 18.19 -8.54
C GLU A 2 -8.47 17.15 -7.58
N PHE A 3 -7.64 17.58 -6.63
CA PHE A 3 -6.95 16.69 -5.68
C PHE A 3 -7.88 15.96 -4.71
N SER A 4 -9.01 16.55 -4.32
CA SER A 4 -9.97 15.87 -3.43
C SER A 4 -10.69 14.72 -4.15
N GLY A 5 -11.00 14.87 -5.43
CA GLY A 5 -11.71 13.85 -6.21
C GLY A 5 -10.89 12.57 -6.43
N VAL A 6 -9.56 12.68 -6.61
CA VAL A 6 -8.67 11.52 -6.82
C VAL A 6 -8.48 10.73 -5.53
N LEU A 7 -8.36 11.41 -4.38
CA LEU A 7 -8.22 10.76 -3.07
C LEU A 7 -9.53 10.06 -2.65
N ASP A 8 -10.68 10.65 -2.96
CA ASP A 8 -11.99 10.05 -2.69
C ASP A 8 -12.22 8.80 -3.56
N ASP A 9 -11.81 8.83 -4.83
CA ASP A 9 -11.91 7.66 -5.73
C ASP A 9 -11.00 6.51 -5.27
N GLN A 10 -9.75 6.80 -4.87
CA GLN A 10 -8.85 5.77 -4.34
C GLN A 10 -9.34 5.19 -3.01
N SER A 11 -9.87 6.04 -2.12
CA SER A 11 -10.52 5.59 -0.88
C SER A 11 -11.68 4.64 -1.17
N SER A 12 -12.53 5.01 -2.13
CA SER A 12 -13.67 4.21 -2.56
C SER A 12 -13.24 2.87 -3.15
N LYS A 13 -12.16 2.83 -3.94
CA LYS A 13 -11.62 1.59 -4.52
C LYS A 13 -11.08 0.64 -3.46
N CYS A 14 -10.35 1.16 -2.46
CA CYS A 14 -9.81 0.35 -1.37
C CYS A 14 -10.92 -0.37 -0.60
N LEU A 15 -11.96 0.37 -0.22
CA LEU A 15 -13.06 -0.17 0.57
C LEU A 15 -13.90 -1.18 -0.23
N LYS A 16 -14.22 -0.87 -1.50
CA LYS A 16 -14.90 -1.83 -2.39
C LYS A 16 -14.13 -3.13 -2.57
N TRP A 17 -12.81 -3.05 -2.70
CA TRP A 17 -11.99 -4.26 -2.79
C TRP A 17 -12.03 -5.08 -1.50
N LEU A 18 -12.04 -4.42 -0.33
CA LEU A 18 -12.17 -5.08 0.98
C LEU A 18 -13.54 -5.73 1.17
N ASP A 19 -14.62 -5.13 0.67
CA ASP A 19 -15.98 -5.68 0.70
C ASP A 19 -16.06 -7.05 0.01
N GLU A 20 -15.19 -7.30 -0.98
CA GLU A 20 -15.13 -8.56 -1.74
C GLU A 20 -14.27 -9.64 -1.05
N GLN A 21 -13.58 -9.32 0.04
CA GLN A 21 -12.70 -10.25 0.73
C GLN A 21 -13.40 -10.97 1.89
N PRO A 22 -13.01 -12.22 2.21
CA PRO A 22 -13.49 -12.90 3.40
C PRO A 22 -13.16 -12.14 4.70
N ARG A 23 -14.04 -12.28 5.70
CA ARG A 23 -13.85 -11.67 7.03
C ARG A 23 -12.50 -12.07 7.65
N GLY A 24 -11.77 -11.09 8.17
CA GLY A 24 -10.49 -11.28 8.86
C GLY A 24 -9.38 -11.91 8.02
N SER A 25 -9.43 -11.78 6.68
CA SER A 25 -8.48 -12.46 5.78
C SER A 25 -7.40 -11.56 5.18
N VAL A 26 -7.51 -10.23 5.33
CA VAL A 26 -6.62 -9.26 4.68
C VAL A 26 -5.59 -8.72 5.67
N LEU A 27 -4.31 -8.80 5.31
CA LEU A 27 -3.24 -8.06 5.97
C LEU A 27 -3.20 -6.62 5.42
N TYR A 28 -3.46 -5.63 6.27
CA TYR A 28 -3.18 -4.25 5.93
C TYR A 28 -1.68 -3.96 6.15
N VAL A 29 -1.02 -3.31 5.20
CA VAL A 29 0.40 -2.97 5.26
C VAL A 29 0.57 -1.47 5.03
N SER A 30 1.03 -0.74 6.04
CA SER A 30 1.24 0.71 5.96
C SER A 30 2.24 1.21 7.00
N PHE A 31 3.21 2.00 6.53
CA PHE A 31 4.27 2.58 7.37
C PHE A 31 4.01 4.06 7.72
N GLY A 32 2.75 4.51 7.62
CA GLY A 32 2.35 5.86 7.96
C GLY A 32 2.86 6.92 6.98
N SER A 33 2.86 8.18 7.41
CA SER A 33 3.20 9.33 6.56
C SER A 33 4.68 9.65 6.48
N GLY A 34 5.48 9.24 7.49
CA GLY A 34 6.92 9.48 7.56
C GLY A 34 7.78 8.22 7.42
N GLY A 35 7.18 7.02 7.43
CA GLY A 35 7.90 5.77 7.20
C GLY A 35 8.12 5.53 5.71
N THR A 36 9.38 5.41 5.32
CA THR A 36 9.81 5.06 3.97
C THR A 36 10.77 3.87 4.07
N LEU A 37 10.64 2.93 3.13
CA LEU A 37 11.56 1.80 2.99
C LEU A 37 12.59 2.08 1.91
N SER A 38 13.76 1.46 1.99
CA SER A 38 14.70 1.39 0.86
C SER A 38 14.13 0.54 -0.27
N TYR A 39 14.70 0.67 -1.48
CA TYR A 39 14.29 -0.13 -2.64
C TYR A 39 14.41 -1.64 -2.36
N ASP A 40 15.51 -2.08 -1.75
CA ASP A 40 15.72 -3.49 -1.40
C ASP A 40 14.67 -3.99 -0.40
N GLN A 41 14.30 -3.17 0.58
CA GLN A 41 13.24 -3.53 1.53
C GLN A 41 11.85 -3.59 0.88
N ILE A 42 11.55 -2.73 -0.10
CA ILE A 42 10.31 -2.81 -0.89
C ILE A 42 10.27 -4.12 -1.67
N ASN A 43 11.39 -4.51 -2.31
CA ASN A 43 11.49 -5.76 -3.05
C ASN A 43 11.28 -6.98 -2.15
N GLU A 44 12.00 -7.07 -1.02
CA GLU A 44 11.86 -8.18 -0.09
C GLU A 44 10.44 -8.28 0.49
N LEU A 45 9.82 -7.13 0.80
CA LEU A 45 8.44 -7.10 1.26
C LEU A 45 7.47 -7.57 0.18
N ALA A 46 7.63 -7.14 -1.07
CA ALA A 46 6.81 -7.58 -2.19
C ALA A 46 6.91 -9.10 -2.39
N ILE A 47 8.15 -9.64 -2.43
CA ILE A 47 8.39 -11.08 -2.56
C ILE A 47 7.78 -11.85 -1.38
N GLY A 48 7.95 -11.37 -0.15
CA GLY A 48 7.36 -11.98 1.04
C GLY A 48 5.84 -12.01 1.02
N LEU A 49 5.20 -10.90 0.60
CA LEU A 49 3.75 -10.84 0.42
C LEU A 49 3.27 -11.81 -0.66
N GLU A 50 3.97 -11.88 -1.80
CA GLU A 50 3.67 -12.82 -2.88
C GLU A 50 3.73 -14.28 -2.40
N MET A 51 4.83 -14.64 -1.70
CA MET A 51 5.09 -15.98 -1.18
C MET A 51 4.15 -16.40 -0.04
N SER A 52 3.60 -15.44 0.70
CA SER A 52 2.71 -15.74 1.83
C SER A 52 1.37 -16.36 1.40
N GLU A 53 0.99 -16.17 0.12
CA GLU A 53 -0.32 -16.49 -0.46
C GLU A 53 -1.51 -15.85 0.30
N GLN A 54 -1.24 -14.96 1.26
CA GLN A 54 -2.26 -14.24 2.01
C GLN A 54 -2.79 -13.06 1.20
N ARG A 55 -4.00 -12.62 1.54
CA ARG A 55 -4.55 -11.39 0.98
C ARG A 55 -3.91 -10.20 1.65
N PHE A 56 -3.63 -9.16 0.88
CA PHE A 56 -3.02 -7.94 1.42
C PHE A 56 -3.55 -6.68 0.75
N LEU A 57 -3.61 -5.61 1.53
CA LEU A 57 -3.76 -4.24 1.05
C LEU A 57 -2.51 -3.46 1.49
N TRP A 58 -1.67 -3.09 0.52
CA TRP A 58 -0.40 -2.44 0.79
C TRP A 58 -0.36 -1.01 0.28
N VAL A 59 -0.15 -0.07 1.19
CA VAL A 59 0.14 1.33 0.84
C VAL A 59 1.63 1.48 0.56
N VAL A 60 2.00 1.66 -0.71
CA VAL A 60 3.39 1.77 -1.14
C VAL A 60 3.79 3.23 -1.39
N ARG A 61 5.06 3.55 -1.15
CA ARG A 61 5.65 4.87 -1.33
C ARG A 61 6.99 4.73 -2.05
N SER A 62 7.41 5.80 -2.72
CA SER A 62 8.72 5.82 -3.37
C SER A 62 9.85 5.54 -2.35
N PRO A 63 10.89 4.79 -2.74
CA PRO A 63 11.97 4.39 -1.84
C PRO A 63 12.76 5.58 -1.30
N SER A 64 13.20 5.50 -0.04
CA SER A 64 13.95 6.58 0.63
C SER A 64 15.33 6.87 0.03
N ASP A 65 15.93 5.87 -0.60
CA ASP A 65 17.27 5.88 -1.20
C ASP A 65 17.27 6.22 -2.69
N GLN A 66 16.09 6.32 -3.29
CA GLN A 66 15.88 6.69 -4.71
C GLN A 66 15.13 8.02 -4.84
N ALA A 67 14.38 8.42 -3.82
CA ALA A 67 13.82 9.77 -3.69
C ALA A 67 14.80 10.66 -2.92
N ALA A 68 15.46 11.60 -3.59
CA ALA A 68 16.31 12.57 -2.93
C ALA A 68 15.52 13.30 -1.81
N ASN A 69 15.91 13.07 -0.55
CA ASN A 69 15.47 13.74 0.69
C ASN A 69 13.98 13.57 1.08
N THR A 70 13.54 12.47 1.70
CA THR A 70 12.11 12.30 2.06
C THR A 70 11.83 11.59 3.40
N THR A 71 12.25 12.18 4.53
CA THR A 71 11.57 11.93 5.83
C THR A 71 10.27 12.72 5.97
N TYR A 72 9.85 13.46 4.95
CA TYR A 72 8.65 14.29 4.92
C TYR A 72 7.84 14.03 3.65
N PHE A 73 6.51 14.17 3.76
CA PHE A 73 5.56 14.04 2.66
C PHE A 73 5.84 15.09 1.57
N THR A 74 6.69 14.76 0.60
CA THR A 74 6.93 15.59 -0.58
C THR A 74 6.03 15.09 -1.70
N VAL A 75 5.05 15.89 -2.08
CA VAL A 75 4.11 15.67 -3.20
C VAL A 75 4.82 15.76 -4.58
N HIS A 76 6.15 15.73 -4.62
CA HIS A 76 6.97 16.04 -5.79
C HIS A 76 7.98 14.94 -6.17
N SER A 77 7.90 13.74 -5.59
CA SER A 77 8.58 12.59 -6.18
C SER A 77 7.92 12.29 -7.52
N GLN A 78 8.65 12.55 -8.62
CA GLN A 78 8.15 12.50 -10.00
C GLN A 78 7.78 11.10 -10.50
N ASN A 79 8.11 10.04 -9.73
CA ASN A 79 7.94 8.66 -10.15
C ASN A 79 6.74 8.04 -9.42
N ASP A 80 5.93 7.27 -10.13
CA ASP A 80 4.85 6.49 -9.55
C ASP A 80 5.43 5.45 -8.57
N PRO A 81 5.03 5.42 -7.29
CA PRO A 81 5.49 4.42 -6.32
C PRO A 81 5.38 2.97 -6.81
N LEU A 82 4.46 2.69 -7.75
CA LEU A 82 4.28 1.36 -8.33
C LEU A 82 5.44 0.92 -9.24
N GLU A 83 6.22 1.85 -9.80
CA GLU A 83 7.39 1.55 -10.66
C GLU A 83 8.53 0.86 -9.90
N PHE A 84 8.52 0.95 -8.57
CA PHE A 84 9.56 0.36 -7.71
C PHE A 84 9.24 -1.08 -7.27
N LEU A 85 8.10 -1.63 -7.71
CA LEU A 85 7.74 -3.01 -7.43
C LEU A 85 8.50 -3.97 -8.36
N PRO A 86 8.74 -5.23 -7.93
CA PRO A 86 9.28 -6.25 -8.83
C PRO A 86 8.43 -6.40 -10.10
N GLU A 87 9.09 -6.60 -11.24
CA GLU A 87 8.42 -6.76 -12.53
C GLU A 87 7.34 -7.86 -12.45
N GLY A 88 6.14 -7.56 -12.95
CA GLY A 88 5.00 -8.47 -12.95
C GLY A 88 4.36 -8.76 -11.57
N PHE A 89 4.80 -8.11 -10.49
CA PHE A 89 4.25 -8.34 -9.14
C PHE A 89 2.73 -8.11 -9.06
N LEU A 90 2.24 -7.02 -9.67
CA LEU A 90 0.81 -6.69 -9.69
C LEU A 90 -0.01 -7.79 -10.38
N ASP A 91 0.49 -8.31 -11.50
CA ASP A 91 -0.19 -9.39 -12.24
C ASP A 91 -0.19 -10.69 -11.44
N ARG A 92 0.97 -11.07 -10.86
CA ARG A 92 1.10 -12.32 -10.08
C ARG A 92 0.27 -12.33 -8.81
N THR A 93 -0.01 -11.15 -8.24
CA THR A 93 -0.80 -10.99 -7.02
C THR A 93 -2.24 -10.56 -7.27
N GLN A 94 -2.65 -10.41 -8.53
CA GLN A 94 -4.01 -10.03 -8.90
C GLN A 94 -5.04 -10.95 -8.22
N GLY A 95 -6.07 -10.33 -7.64
CA GLY A 95 -7.15 -11.02 -6.93
C GLY A 95 -6.85 -11.37 -5.46
N ARG A 96 -5.59 -11.31 -5.01
CA ARG A 96 -5.23 -11.43 -3.57
C ARG A 96 -4.55 -10.19 -3.00
N GLY A 97 -3.86 -9.41 -3.84
CA GLY A 97 -3.21 -8.17 -3.46
C GLY A 97 -3.91 -6.95 -4.04
N LEU A 98 -4.01 -5.89 -3.24
CA LEU A 98 -4.27 -4.53 -3.69
C LEU A 98 -3.11 -3.63 -3.27
N VAL A 99 -2.47 -2.96 -4.23
CA VAL A 99 -1.43 -1.97 -3.95
C VAL A 99 -1.98 -0.57 -4.20
N VAL A 100 -1.79 0.32 -3.24
CA VAL A 100 -2.30 1.69 -3.27
C VAL A 100 -1.11 2.64 -3.14
N PRO A 101 -0.88 3.54 -4.11
CA PRO A 101 0.22 4.48 -4.01
C PRO A 101 -0.09 5.58 -2.98
N ASN A 102 0.92 5.96 -2.20
CA ASN A 102 1.00 7.11 -1.29
C ASN A 102 0.08 7.10 -0.06
N TRP A 103 -1.22 6.90 -0.23
CA TRP A 103 -2.19 7.09 0.85
C TRP A 103 -3.45 6.24 0.65
N ALA A 104 -4.02 5.79 1.78
CA ALA A 104 -5.31 5.09 1.84
C ALA A 104 -6.06 5.49 3.13
N PRO A 105 -7.40 5.34 3.20
CA PRO A 105 -8.20 5.73 4.35
C PRO A 105 -8.00 4.75 5.53
N GLN A 106 -6.85 4.84 6.21
CA GLN A 106 -6.37 3.89 7.22
C GLN A 106 -7.41 3.56 8.30
N ALA A 107 -8.10 4.56 8.84
CA ALA A 107 -9.13 4.33 9.87
C ALA A 107 -10.26 3.41 9.38
N HIS A 108 -10.72 3.62 8.14
CA HIS A 108 -11.78 2.81 7.55
C HIS A 108 -11.29 1.38 7.24
N ILE A 109 -10.07 1.25 6.70
CA ILE A 109 -9.45 -0.05 6.41
C ILE A 109 -9.29 -0.88 7.70
N LEU A 110 -8.77 -0.28 8.77
CA LEU A 110 -8.59 -0.96 10.06
C LEU A 110 -9.91 -1.34 10.73
N SER A 111 -10.98 -0.57 10.51
CA SER A 111 -12.31 -0.89 11.02
C SER A 111 -13.07 -1.92 10.17
N HIS A 112 -12.56 -2.26 8.98
CA HIS A 112 -13.23 -3.14 8.03
C HIS A 112 -13.21 -4.60 8.51
N GLU A 113 -14.32 -5.32 8.37
CA GLU A 113 -14.43 -6.69 8.88
C GLU A 113 -13.49 -7.69 8.19
N SER A 114 -13.14 -7.44 6.93
CA SER A 114 -12.18 -8.23 6.16
C SER A 114 -10.72 -8.07 6.62
N THR A 115 -10.39 -7.01 7.36
CA THR A 115 -9.03 -6.80 7.87
C THR A 115 -8.75 -7.76 9.03
N GLY A 116 -7.70 -8.58 8.88
CA GLY A 116 -7.29 -9.60 9.86
C GLY A 116 -5.96 -9.30 10.56
N GLY A 117 -5.16 -8.38 10.03
CA GLY A 117 -3.88 -8.00 10.61
C GLY A 117 -3.37 -6.66 10.10
N PHE A 118 -2.38 -6.09 10.80
CA PHE A 118 -1.75 -4.83 10.42
C PHE A 118 -0.23 -4.91 10.58
N LEU A 119 0.49 -4.84 9.46
CA LEU A 119 1.93 -4.60 9.45
C LEU A 119 2.17 -3.08 9.46
N THR A 120 2.73 -2.61 10.57
CA THR A 120 2.81 -1.19 10.92
C THR A 120 4.19 -0.79 11.41
N HIS A 121 4.48 0.51 11.31
CA HIS A 121 5.67 1.15 11.88
C HIS A 121 5.53 1.49 13.38
N CYS A 122 4.38 1.22 13.99
CA CYS A 122 4.11 1.44 15.42
C CYS A 122 4.25 2.91 15.91
N GLY A 123 4.02 3.89 15.02
CA GLY A 123 4.03 5.31 15.38
C GLY A 123 2.91 5.74 16.32
#